data_AF-A0A4S1DZL4-F1
#
_entry.id   AF-A0A4S1DZL4-F1
#
_cell.length_a   1.000
_cell.length_b   1.000
_cell.length_c   1.000
_cell.angle_alpha   90.00
_cell.angle_beta   90.00
_cell.angle_gamma   90.00
#
_symmetry.space_group_name_H-M   'P 1'
#
loop_
_entity.id
_entity.type
_entity.pdbx_description
1 polymer ?
#
loop_
_entity_poly.entity_id
_entity_poly.type
_entity_poly.pdbx_seq_one_letter_code
_entity_poly.pdbx_strand_id
1 'polypeptide(L)'
;MKLKMFKVILPVVVFIFASALCSFTVNSDIPRVAYYDDPNIAGVQEVTITCLTCSITGTGDLCKIQVGPFHYQLYSTSDLDLVQNNELKLIVN
;
A
#
# COMPACT_ATOMS: atom_id res chain seq x y z
N MET A 1 41.66 20.54 27.70
CA MET A 1 41.70 19.41 26.74
C MET A 1 40.33 18.74 26.48
N LYS A 2 39.21 19.19 27.09
CA LYS A 2 37.88 18.53 26.98
C LYS A 2 37.06 18.86 25.73
N LEU A 3 37.25 20.05 25.12
CA LEU A 3 36.45 20.52 23.98
C LEU A 3 36.76 19.83 22.63
N LYS A 4 37.97 19.27 22.46
CA LYS A 4 38.37 18.62 21.19
C LYS A 4 37.76 17.22 21.04
N MET A 5 37.57 16.47 22.13
CA MET A 5 36.98 15.13 22.06
C MET A 5 35.50 15.18 21.60
N PHE A 6 34.75 16.20 22.01
CA PHE A 6 33.34 16.35 21.65
C PHE A 6 33.12 16.53 20.13
N LYS A 7 34.03 17.22 19.43
CA LYS A 7 33.96 17.42 17.97
C LYS A 7 34.22 16.15 17.16
N VAL A 8 34.90 15.15 17.74
CA VAL A 8 35.24 13.89 17.07
C VAL A 8 34.18 12.82 17.36
N ILE A 9 33.61 12.82 18.56
CA ILE A 9 32.61 11.83 18.98
C ILE A 9 31.24 12.11 18.36
N LEU A 10 30.88 13.40 18.24
CA LEU A 10 29.59 13.81 17.67
C LEU A 10 29.30 13.25 16.27
N PRO A 11 30.20 13.37 15.26
CA PRO A 11 29.93 12.82 13.92
C PRO A 11 29.83 11.29 13.93
N VAL A 12 30.58 10.59 14.77
CA VAL A 12 30.53 9.12 14.88
C VAL A 12 29.17 8.67 15.42
N VAL A 13 28.66 9.34 16.46
CA VAL A 13 27.33 9.05 17.02
C VAL A 13 26.23 9.34 15.99
N VAL A 14 26.35 10.43 15.23
CA VAL A 14 25.39 10.77 14.15
C VAL A 14 25.39 9.69 13.06
N PHE A 15 26.56 9.21 12.64
CA PHE A 15 26.66 8.13 11.66
C PHE A 15 26.03 6.82 12.15
N ILE A 16 26.31 6.42 13.40
CA ILE A 16 25.74 5.21 13.99
C ILE A 16 24.22 5.34 14.12
N PHE A 17 23.73 6.49 14.56
CA PHE A 17 22.29 6.75 14.70
C PHE A 17 21.58 6.76 13.35
N ALA A 18 22.19 7.34 12.31
CA ALA A 18 21.66 7.31 10.95
C ALA A 18 21.60 5.88 10.39
N SER A 19 22.64 5.06 10.60
CA SER A 19 22.61 3.66 10.18
C SER A 19 21.57 2.83 10.93
N ALA A 20 21.32 3.12 12.21
CA ALA A 20 20.30 2.44 12.98
C ALA A 20 18.88 2.78 12.50
N LEU A 21 18.61 4.05 12.16
CA LEU A 21 17.30 4.49 11.63
C LEU A 21 16.91 3.77 10.34
N CYS A 22 17.87 3.45 9.47
CA CYS A 22 17.63 2.68 8.25
C CYS A 22 17.22 1.22 8.51
N SER A 23 17.53 0.66 9.67
CA SER A 23 17.20 -0.74 10.01
C SER A 23 15.81 -0.92 10.64
N PHE A 24 15.14 0.16 11.07
CA PHE A 24 13.81 0.09 11.68
C PHE A 24 12.65 0.24 10.70
N THR A 25 12.91 0.51 9.42
CA THR A 25 11.87 0.48 8.39
C THR A 25 11.62 -0.97 7.94
N VAL A 26 11.13 -1.80 8.87
CA VAL A 26 10.47 -3.04 8.49
C VAL A 26 9.17 -2.60 7.83
N ASN A 27 9.09 -2.78 6.51
CA ASN A 27 7.88 -2.53 5.74
C ASN A 27 6.84 -3.55 6.23
N SER A 28 6.09 -3.18 7.27
CA SER A 28 5.19 -4.11 7.94
C SER A 28 4.07 -4.45 6.96
N ASP A 29 3.97 -5.73 6.56
CA ASP A 29 2.85 -6.26 5.80
C ASP A 29 1.59 -6.23 6.68
N ILE A 30 0.97 -5.05 6.77
CA ILE A 30 -0.30 -4.88 7.46
C ILE A 30 -1.38 -5.37 6.51
N PRO A 31 -2.18 -6.38 6.88
CA PRO A 31 -3.31 -6.81 6.06
C PRO A 31 -4.32 -5.66 5.95
N ARG A 32 -4.83 -5.45 4.75
CA ARG A 32 -5.82 -4.41 4.43
C ARG A 32 -7.00 -5.03 3.70
N VAL A 33 -8.18 -4.47 3.91
CA VAL A 33 -9.36 -4.83 3.13
C VAL A 33 -9.34 -4.02 1.85
N ALA A 34 -9.63 -4.68 0.74
CA ALA A 34 -9.76 -4.12 -0.59
C ALA A 34 -11.09 -4.56 -1.20
N TYR A 35 -11.60 -3.76 -2.12
CA TYR A 35 -12.92 -3.94 -2.71
C TYR A 35 -12.84 -4.03 -4.22
N TYR A 36 -13.72 -4.82 -4.83
CA TYR A 36 -13.86 -4.92 -6.28
C TYR A 36 -15.30 -5.19 -6.68
N ASP A 37 -15.63 -4.87 -7.92
CA ASP A 37 -16.94 -5.15 -8.51
C ASP A 37 -16.83 -6.38 -9.41
N ASP A 38 -17.69 -7.39 -9.18
CA ASP A 38 -17.82 -8.54 -10.05
C ASP A 38 -19.17 -8.46 -10.79
N PRO A 39 -19.19 -8.29 -12.12
CA PRO A 39 -20.45 -8.17 -12.86
C PRO A 39 -21.35 -9.42 -12.76
N ASN A 40 -20.83 -10.56 -12.32
CA ASN A 40 -21.57 -11.80 -12.16
C ASN A 40 -22.15 -11.98 -10.75
N ILE A 41 -21.68 -11.21 -9.76
CA ILE A 41 -22.13 -11.30 -8.36
C ILE A 41 -22.72 -9.95 -7.98
N ALA A 42 -24.00 -9.94 -7.56
CA ALA A 42 -24.63 -8.71 -7.14
C ALA A 42 -23.94 -8.13 -5.88
N GLY A 43 -23.43 -6.90 -6.00
CA GLY A 43 -22.85 -6.14 -4.90
C GLY A 43 -21.31 -6.14 -4.87
N VAL A 44 -20.76 -5.18 -4.15
CA VAL A 44 -19.30 -5.01 -4.01
C VAL A 44 -18.71 -6.15 -3.20
N GLN A 45 -17.66 -6.76 -3.74
CA GLN A 45 -16.92 -7.84 -3.10
C GLN A 45 -15.74 -7.29 -2.30
N GLU A 46 -15.36 -8.00 -1.24
CA GLU A 46 -14.22 -7.64 -0.38
C GLU A 46 -13.17 -8.76 -0.37
N VAL A 47 -11.91 -8.36 -0.26
CA VAL A 47 -10.76 -9.28 -0.16
C VAL A 47 -9.70 -8.69 0.76
N THR A 48 -9.05 -9.54 1.55
CA THR A 48 -7.92 -9.12 2.38
C THR A 48 -6.62 -9.25 1.59
N ILE A 49 -5.89 -8.16 1.45
CA ILE A 49 -4.59 -8.07 0.77
C ILE A 49 -3.48 -7.68 1.75
N THR A 50 -2.24 -7.84 1.30
CA THR A 50 -1.02 -7.40 1.99
C THR A 50 -0.21 -6.49 1.06
N CYS A 51 0.76 -5.74 1.60
CA CYS A 51 1.62 -4.88 0.77
C CYS A 51 2.46 -5.68 -0.24
N LEU A 52 2.82 -6.93 0.10
CA LEU A 52 3.45 -7.88 -0.83
C LEU A 52 2.58 -8.25 -2.04
N THR A 53 1.26 -8.31 -1.85
CA THR A 53 0.33 -8.68 -2.92
C THR A 53 -0.10 -7.48 -3.75
N CYS A 54 -0.27 -6.31 -3.11
CA CYS A 54 -0.69 -5.08 -3.78
C CYS A 54 -0.12 -3.83 -3.13
N SER A 55 0.49 -2.96 -3.95
CA SER A 55 0.99 -1.65 -3.52
C SER A 55 0.00 -0.55 -3.87
N ILE A 56 -0.39 0.27 -2.90
CA ILE A 56 -1.27 1.43 -3.13
C ILE A 56 -0.66 2.31 -4.23
N THR A 57 -1.35 2.42 -5.36
CA THR A 57 -1.00 3.42 -6.37
C THR A 57 -1.60 4.76 -5.91
N GLY A 58 -0.88 5.85 -6.13
CA GLY A 58 -1.25 7.19 -5.59
C GLY A 58 -2.60 7.75 -6.09
N THR A 59 -3.35 6.99 -6.88
CA THR A 59 -4.69 7.31 -7.42
C THR A 59 -5.84 6.72 -6.59
N GLY A 60 -5.56 5.94 -5.55
CA GLY A 60 -6.58 5.24 -4.75
C GLY A 60 -6.86 3.81 -5.23
N ASP A 61 -6.32 3.45 -6.40
CA ASP A 61 -6.31 2.10 -6.93
C ASP A 61 -5.22 1.28 -6.23
N LEU A 62 -5.53 0.04 -5.85
CA LEU A 62 -4.58 -0.81 -5.16
C LEU A 62 -3.76 -1.65 -6.16
N CYS A 63 -4.41 -2.40 -7.04
CA CYS A 63 -3.76 -3.34 -7.96
C CYS A 63 -4.80 -4.11 -8.77
N LYS A 64 -4.37 -4.88 -9.78
CA LYS A 64 -5.21 -5.88 -10.44
C LYS A 64 -4.91 -7.26 -9.86
N ILE A 65 -5.96 -8.02 -9.53
CA ILE A 65 -5.87 -9.41 -9.11
C ILE A 65 -6.60 -10.31 -10.10
N GLN A 66 -6.21 -11.58 -10.15
CA GLN A 66 -6.95 -12.59 -10.90
C GLN A 66 -7.79 -13.43 -9.95
N VAL A 67 -9.11 -13.48 -10.15
CA VAL A 67 -10.02 -14.37 -9.40
C VAL A 67 -10.68 -15.30 -10.42
N GLY A 68 -10.30 -16.58 -10.38
CA GLY A 68 -10.70 -17.54 -11.41
C GLY A 68 -10.15 -17.15 -12.80
N PRO A 69 -10.99 -17.10 -13.85
CA PRO A 69 -10.56 -16.72 -15.20
C PRO A 69 -10.58 -15.19 -15.45
N PHE A 70 -11.04 -14.39 -14.48
CA PHE A 70 -11.25 -12.95 -14.66
C PHE A 70 -10.22 -12.12 -13.89
N HIS A 71 -9.97 -10.90 -14.39
CA HIS A 71 -9.08 -9.93 -13.76
C HIS A 71 -9.89 -8.78 -13.16
N TYR A 72 -9.66 -8.50 -11.88
CA TYR A 72 -10.38 -7.50 -11.12
C TYR A 72 -9.44 -6.39 -10.63
N GLN A 73 -9.86 -5.14 -10.75
CA GLN A 73 -9.19 -3.98 -10.17
C GLN A 73 -9.65 -3.82 -8.72
N LEU A 74 -8.70 -3.79 -7.80
CA LEU A 74 -8.94 -3.56 -6.39
C LEU A 74 -8.87 -2.09 -6.03
N TYR A 75 -9.76 -1.68 -5.14
CA TYR A 75 -9.87 -0.32 -4.62
C TYR A 75 -9.84 -0.31 -3.09
N SER A 76 -9.43 0.82 -2.53
CA SER A 76 -9.35 1.01 -1.07
C SER A 76 -10.69 1.39 -0.41
N THR A 77 -11.75 1.58 -1.21
CA THR A 77 -13.09 1.98 -0.75
C THR A 77 -14.17 1.05 -1.29
N SER A 78 -15.23 0.84 -0.52
CA SER A 78 -16.45 0.14 -0.94
C SER A 78 -17.33 1.01 -1.87
N ASP A 79 -17.13 2.32 -1.87
CA ASP A 79 -17.91 3.27 -2.68
C ASP A 79 -17.37 3.35 -4.11
N LEU A 80 -17.42 2.21 -4.82
CA LEU A 80 -16.85 2.05 -6.17
C LEU A 80 -17.49 2.98 -7.22
N ASP A 81 -18.68 3.52 -6.94
CA ASP A 81 -19.37 4.49 -7.78
C ASP A 81 -18.68 5.86 -7.85
N LEU A 82 -17.89 6.20 -6.84
CA LEU A 82 -17.17 7.47 -6.75
C LEU A 82 -15.80 7.41 -7.44
N VAL A 83 -15.35 6.21 -7.82
CA VAL A 83 -14.06 6.02 -8.50
C VAL A 83 -14.23 6.31 -9.99
N GLN A 84 -13.62 7.41 -10.45
CA GLN A 84 -13.75 7.89 -11.83
C GLN A 84 -13.25 6.89 -12.89
N ASN A 85 -12.26 6.07 -12.55
CA ASN A 85 -11.64 5.09 -13.46
C ASN A 85 -11.99 3.65 -13.06
N ASN A 86 -13.24 3.40 -12.65
CA ASN A 86 -13.63 2.03 -12.38
C ASN A 86 -13.78 1.21 -13.66
N GLU A 87 -12.67 0.64 -14.14
CA GLU A 87 -12.56 -0.09 -15.42
C GLU A 87 -13.50 -1.31 -15.53
N LEU A 88 -14.07 -1.77 -14.42
CA LEU A 88 -14.91 -2.97 -14.35
C LEU A 88 -16.35 -2.69 -13.95
N LYS A 89 -16.69 -1.43 -13.64
CA LYS A 89 -18.08 -1.07 -13.40
C LYS A 89 -18.88 -1.36 -14.66
N LEU A 90 -19.84 -2.26 -14.56
CA LEU A 90 -20.74 -2.55 -15.67
C LEU A 90 -21.54 -1.28 -15.98
N ILE A 91 -21.28 -0.64 -17.12
CA ILE A 91 -22.08 0.50 -17.58
C ILE A 91 -23.42 -0.07 -18.05
N VAL A 92 -24.44 -0.01 -17.19
CA VAL A 92 -25.82 -0.29 -17.57
C VAL A 92 -26.31 0.90 -18.39
N ASN A 93 -26.37 0.74 -19.71
CA ASN A 93 -27.06 1.67 -20.62
C ASN A 93 -28.57 1.50 -20.53
#